data_AF-A0A8K0IF15-F1
#
_entry.id   AF-A0A8K0IF15-F1
#
_cell.length_a   1.000
_cell.length_b   1.000
_cell.length_c   1.000
_cell.angle_alpha   90.00
_cell.angle_beta   90.00
_cell.angle_gamma   90.00
#
_symmetry.space_group_name_H-M   'P 1'
#
loop_
_entity.id
_entity.type
_entity.pdbx_description
1 polymer ?
#
loop_
_entity_poly.entity_id
_entity_poly.type
_entity_poly.pdbx_seq_one_letter_code
_entity_poly.pdbx_strand_id
1 'polypeptide(L)'
;MAAAGEEVKLVGAWASPFVMRVSIALNLKGLGYEFLQEERGKKSELLLKSNPVYKKIPVLIHNGKSICESMIILEYVDEVWASIGPSILPTDPYDRAIARFWAAYIDDKFPSSIRTLRGLNEEAKAEAAEQVTTALQILEDAFAKCSKGKGFFGGETIGYLDIAFGCYLGWIKAVEKMMGIKALDEAKTPMLVGWAERFCSDDAVKEVMPEFPSSIRTLRGLNEEAKAEAAEQVTTALQILEDAFAKCSKGKGFFGGETIGYLDIAFGCYLGWIKAVEKMMGIKALDEAKTPMLVGWAERFCSDDAVKEVMPEVDKLIEFAKKIQAIMNAAPVR
;
A
#
# COMPACT_ATOMS: atom_id res chain seq x y z
N MET A 1 22.63 -11.95 -15.03
CA MET A 1 23.12 -13.07 -14.18
C MET A 1 24.26 -12.52 -13.34
N ALA A 2 24.05 -12.37 -12.03
CA ALA A 2 25.16 -12.08 -11.11
C ALA A 2 26.32 -13.06 -11.36
N ALA A 3 27.57 -12.62 -11.20
CA ALA A 3 28.70 -13.53 -11.33
C ALA A 3 28.47 -14.74 -10.40
N ALA A 4 28.64 -15.95 -10.93
CA ALA A 4 28.35 -17.19 -10.21
C ALA A 4 29.04 -17.18 -8.83
N GLY A 5 28.26 -16.99 -7.76
CA GLY A 5 28.74 -16.94 -6.38
C GLY A 5 28.41 -15.67 -5.58
N GLU A 6 27.87 -14.61 -6.18
CA GLU A 6 27.46 -13.40 -5.44
C GLU A 6 26.08 -13.57 -4.76
N GLU A 7 26.03 -13.40 -3.44
CA GLU A 7 24.81 -13.45 -2.65
C GLU A 7 24.21 -12.04 -2.53
N VAL A 8 23.01 -11.85 -3.10
CA VAL A 8 22.26 -10.58 -3.04
C VAL A 8 20.90 -10.84 -2.40
N LYS A 9 20.63 -10.18 -1.26
CA LYS A 9 19.33 -10.22 -0.58
C LYS A 9 18.75 -8.84 -0.40
N LEU A 10 17.44 -8.71 -0.55
CA LEU A 10 16.71 -7.47 -0.29
C LEU A 10 15.72 -7.69 0.85
N VAL A 11 16.00 -7.11 2.01
CA VAL A 11 15.07 -7.06 3.13
C VAL A 11 14.11 -5.90 2.91
N GLY A 12 12.81 -6.19 2.79
CA GLY A 12 11.85 -5.19 2.35
C GLY A 12 10.40 -5.60 2.53
N ALA A 13 9.49 -4.76 2.04
CA ALA A 13 8.07 -5.05 1.96
C ALA A 13 7.57 -4.60 0.59
N TRP A 14 6.84 -5.48 -0.10
CA TRP A 14 6.41 -5.25 -1.49
C TRP A 14 5.66 -3.92 -1.71
N ALA A 15 4.87 -3.47 -0.73
CA ALA A 15 4.11 -2.22 -0.81
C ALA A 15 4.94 -0.95 -0.52
N SER A 16 6.23 -1.07 -0.18
CA SER A 16 7.08 0.07 0.18
C SER A 16 7.69 0.72 -1.07
N PRO A 17 7.47 2.03 -1.30
CA PRO A 17 8.05 2.73 -2.44
C PRO A 17 9.59 2.72 -2.37
N PHE A 18 10.17 2.84 -1.17
CA PHE A 18 11.61 2.81 -0.98
C PHE A 18 12.25 1.47 -1.34
N VAL A 19 11.54 0.37 -1.09
CA VAL A 19 12.02 -0.98 -1.46
C VAL A 19 11.92 -1.18 -2.97
N MET A 20 10.83 -0.70 -3.57
CA MET A 20 10.63 -0.75 -5.02
C MET A 20 11.74 -0.07 -5.79
N ARG A 21 12.30 1.04 -5.28
CA ARG A 21 13.49 1.68 -5.88
C ARG A 21 14.62 0.67 -6.10
N VAL A 22 14.93 -0.10 -5.06
CA VAL A 22 16.01 -1.08 -5.08
C VAL A 22 15.66 -2.25 -5.99
N SER A 23 14.42 -2.75 -5.94
CA SER A 23 13.97 -3.81 -6.83
C SER A 23 14.10 -3.42 -8.31
N ILE A 24 13.68 -2.21 -8.69
CA ILE A 24 13.81 -1.71 -10.06
C ILE A 24 15.29 -1.61 -10.46
N ALA A 25 16.15 -1.08 -9.59
CA ALA A 25 17.58 -0.99 -9.86
C ALA A 25 18.22 -2.38 -10.10
N LEU A 26 17.89 -3.38 -9.28
CA LEU A 26 18.37 -4.76 -9.46
C LEU A 26 17.83 -5.39 -10.76
N ASN A 27 16.56 -5.12 -11.10
CA ASN A 27 15.94 -5.60 -12.33
C ASN A 27 16.61 -4.99 -13.58
N LEU A 28 16.89 -3.68 -13.59
CA LEU A 28 17.61 -3.00 -14.68
C LEU A 28 19.00 -3.61 -14.89
N LYS A 29 19.68 -4.02 -13.81
CA LYS A 29 20.98 -4.70 -13.88
C LYS A 29 20.85 -6.20 -14.23
N GLY A 30 19.65 -6.75 -14.35
CA GLY A 30 19.42 -8.17 -14.63
C GLY A 30 19.97 -9.10 -13.54
N LEU A 31 19.86 -8.65 -12.28
CA LEU A 31 20.34 -9.36 -11.10
C LEU A 31 19.21 -10.18 -10.47
N GLY A 32 19.50 -11.47 -10.21
CA GLY A 32 18.66 -12.27 -9.33
C GLY A 32 19.00 -11.96 -7.87
N TYR A 33 17.98 -11.88 -7.01
CA TYR A 33 18.16 -11.62 -5.57
C TYR A 33 17.11 -12.38 -4.75
N GLU A 34 17.46 -12.71 -3.51
CA GLU A 34 16.51 -13.25 -2.53
C GLU A 34 15.73 -12.10 -1.89
N PHE A 35 14.39 -12.10 -2.03
CA PHE A 35 13.54 -11.10 -1.40
C PHE A 35 13.03 -11.59 -0.04
N LEU A 36 13.43 -10.88 1.02
CA LEU A 36 13.08 -11.21 2.40
C LEU A 36 11.98 -10.24 2.88
N GLN A 37 10.74 -10.73 2.85
CA GLN A 37 9.55 -9.95 3.19
C GLN A 37 9.44 -9.69 4.70
N GLU A 38 9.40 -8.42 5.10
CA GLU A 38 9.10 -7.98 6.46
C GLU A 38 7.59 -8.01 6.73
N GLU A 39 7.22 -8.38 7.95
CA GLU A 39 5.84 -8.36 8.41
C GLU A 39 5.42 -6.96 8.91
N ARG A 40 4.15 -6.63 8.72
CA ARG A 40 3.61 -5.35 9.19
C ARG A 40 3.51 -5.36 10.72
N GLY A 41 4.11 -4.38 11.37
CA GLY A 41 3.99 -4.16 12.83
C GLY A 41 5.03 -4.88 13.68
N LYS A 42 5.78 -5.84 13.13
CA LYS A 42 6.88 -6.53 13.81
C LYS A 42 8.14 -6.48 12.93
N LYS A 43 9.24 -5.95 13.48
CA LYS A 43 10.53 -5.90 12.79
C LYS A 43 11.29 -7.20 13.03
N SER A 44 11.80 -7.83 11.97
CA SER A 44 12.59 -9.06 12.12
C SER A 44 13.92 -8.81 12.83
N GLU A 45 14.48 -9.86 13.44
CA GLU A 45 15.83 -9.79 14.01
C GLU A 45 16.88 -9.47 12.93
N LEU A 46 16.69 -9.98 11.71
CA LEU A 46 17.55 -9.70 10.59
C LEU A 46 17.56 -8.21 10.26
N LEU A 47 16.39 -7.56 10.18
CA LEU A 47 16.29 -6.12 9.95
C LEU A 47 16.97 -5.33 11.08
N LEU A 48 16.70 -5.68 12.33
CA LEU A 48 17.28 -4.99 13.49
C LEU A 48 18.81 -5.11 13.54
N LYS A 49 19.35 -6.27 13.16
CA LYS A 49 20.79 -6.51 13.06
C LYS A 49 21.43 -5.79 11.87
N SER A 50 20.72 -5.75 10.74
CA SER A 50 21.27 -5.24 9.48
C SER A 50 21.17 -3.71 9.36
N ASN A 51 20.18 -3.08 10.01
CA ASN A 51 20.04 -1.64 10.13
C ASN A 51 19.76 -1.24 11.60
N PRO A 52 20.75 -1.33 12.51
CA PRO A 52 20.54 -1.06 13.92
C PRO A 52 20.22 0.41 14.22
N VAL A 53 20.70 1.33 13.36
CA VAL A 53 20.51 2.78 13.49
C VAL A 53 19.04 3.15 13.28
N TYR A 54 18.53 2.95 12.06
CA TYR A 54 17.19 3.41 11.69
C TYR A 54 16.14 2.32 11.81
N LYS A 55 16.53 1.04 11.76
CA LYS A 55 15.62 -0.11 11.80
C LYS A 55 14.58 -0.02 10.67
N LYS A 56 14.97 0.53 9.52
CA LYS A 56 14.09 0.78 8.36
C LYS A 56 14.48 -0.12 7.19
N ILE A 57 13.48 -0.40 6.36
CA ILE A 57 13.64 -1.00 5.03
C ILE A 57 13.71 0.10 3.96
N PRO A 58 14.31 -0.16 2.78
CA PRO A 58 15.03 -1.39 2.42
C PRO A 58 16.39 -1.54 3.10
N VAL A 59 16.86 -2.78 3.18
CA VAL A 59 18.27 -3.11 3.42
C VAL A 59 18.72 -4.09 2.34
N LEU A 60 19.76 -3.72 1.59
CA LEU A 60 20.43 -4.62 0.66
C LEU A 60 21.55 -5.34 1.40
N ILE A 61 21.59 -6.66 1.33
CA ILE A 61 22.69 -7.47 1.87
C ILE A 61 23.43 -8.05 0.66
N HIS A 62 24.66 -7.59 0.44
CA HIS A 62 25.52 -8.07 -0.64
C HIS A 62 26.74 -8.75 -0.01
N ASN A 63 26.87 -10.06 -0.22
CA ASN A 63 27.94 -10.89 0.35
C ASN A 63 28.12 -10.68 1.87
N GLY A 64 26.99 -10.73 2.60
CA GLY A 64 26.93 -10.54 4.04
C GLY A 64 27.12 -9.10 4.54
N LYS A 65 27.32 -8.12 3.65
CA LYS A 65 27.47 -6.70 4.01
C LYS A 65 26.15 -5.95 3.79
N SER A 66 25.69 -5.25 4.81
CA SER A 66 24.43 -4.49 4.77
C SER A 66 24.64 -3.07 4.26
N ILE A 67 23.80 -2.66 3.30
CA ILE A 67 23.69 -1.29 2.79
C ILE A 67 22.26 -0.81 3.08
N CYS A 68 22.15 0.37 3.69
CA CYS A 68 20.89 0.97 4.12
C CYS A 68 20.59 2.25 3.32
N GLU A 69 19.35 2.73 3.44
CA GLU A 69 18.81 3.90 2.73
C GLU A 69 18.69 3.70 1.22
N SER A 70 17.44 3.73 0.72
CA SER A 70 17.14 3.36 -0.68
C SER A 70 17.99 4.10 -1.72
N MET A 71 18.19 5.42 -1.58
CA MET A 71 18.98 6.19 -2.54
C MET A 71 20.47 5.84 -2.50
N ILE A 72 21.03 5.54 -1.33
CA ILE A 72 22.42 5.07 -1.19
C ILE A 72 22.57 3.68 -1.82
N ILE A 73 21.59 2.80 -1.59
CA ILE A 73 21.57 1.48 -2.21
C ILE A 73 21.52 1.60 -3.74
N LEU A 74 20.77 2.55 -4.30
CA LEU A 74 20.72 2.79 -5.75
C LEU A 74 22.10 3.14 -6.31
N GLU A 75 22.82 4.07 -5.66
CA GLU A 75 24.17 4.45 -6.10
C GLU A 75 25.13 3.27 -5.98
N TYR A 76 25.06 2.52 -4.88
CA TYR A 76 25.85 1.29 -4.70
C TYR A 76 25.58 0.26 -5.80
N VAL A 77 24.32 0.03 -6.15
CA VAL A 77 23.93 -0.90 -7.23
C VAL A 77 24.49 -0.41 -8.57
N ASP A 78 24.41 0.89 -8.84
CA ASP A 78 24.91 1.44 -10.09
C ASP A 78 26.44 1.34 -10.22
N GLU A 79 27.16 1.59 -9.12
CA GLU A 79 28.62 1.57 -9.07
C GLU A 79 29.20 0.15 -9.12
N VAL A 80 28.67 -0.78 -8.30
CA VAL A 80 29.18 -2.16 -8.22
C VAL A 80 28.93 -2.93 -9.50
N TRP A 81 27.75 -2.74 -10.08
CA TRP A 81 27.33 -3.42 -11.31
C TRP A 81 27.37 -2.46 -12.52
N ALA A 82 28.33 -1.53 -12.54
CA ALA A 82 28.50 -0.56 -13.64
C ALA A 82 28.79 -1.21 -15.01
N SER A 83 29.30 -2.45 -15.02
CA SER A 83 29.62 -3.20 -16.24
C SER A 83 28.45 -4.00 -16.82
N ILE A 84 27.31 -4.05 -16.13
CA ILE A 84 26.11 -4.78 -16.56
C ILE A 84 24.87 -3.88 -16.52
N GLY A 85 23.97 -4.06 -17.48
CA GLY A 85 22.75 -3.25 -17.59
C GLY A 85 23.02 -1.76 -17.90
N PRO A 86 21.97 -0.93 -17.91
CA PRO A 86 22.09 0.50 -18.15
C PRO A 86 22.67 1.23 -16.93
N SER A 87 23.30 2.38 -17.17
CA SER A 87 23.69 3.32 -16.11
C SER A 87 22.45 3.95 -15.51
N ILE A 88 22.33 3.95 -14.17
CA ILE A 88 21.20 4.56 -13.47
C ILE A 88 21.46 6.05 -13.28
N LEU A 89 22.64 6.43 -12.82
CA LEU A 89 23.04 7.84 -12.70
C LEU A 89 23.54 8.39 -14.05
N PRO A 90 23.34 9.70 -14.29
CA PRO A 90 24.00 10.39 -15.39
C PRO A 90 25.52 10.35 -15.27
N THR A 91 26.20 10.24 -16.41
CA THR A 91 27.66 10.24 -16.49
C THR A 91 28.24 11.64 -16.25
N ASP A 92 27.60 12.66 -16.81
CA ASP A 92 28.00 14.05 -16.64
C ASP A 92 27.83 14.50 -15.17
N PRO A 93 28.87 15.11 -14.56
CA PRO A 93 28.80 15.52 -13.16
C PRO A 93 27.70 16.53 -12.84
N TYR A 94 27.38 17.44 -13.76
CA TYR A 94 26.32 18.43 -13.56
C TYR A 94 24.95 17.76 -13.62
N ASP A 95 24.68 16.98 -14.67
CA ASP A 95 23.42 16.25 -14.80
C ASP A 95 23.21 15.30 -13.59
N ARG A 96 24.29 14.69 -13.08
CA ARG A 96 24.25 13.86 -11.86
C ARG A 96 23.88 14.65 -10.61
N ALA A 97 24.41 15.87 -10.45
CA ALA A 97 24.05 16.75 -9.34
C ALA A 97 22.58 17.20 -9.42
N ILE A 98 22.09 17.49 -10.62
CA ILE A 98 20.68 17.85 -10.86
C ILE A 98 19.75 16.68 -10.56
N ALA A 99 20.10 15.45 -10.97
CA ALA A 99 19.31 14.26 -10.64
C ALA A 99 19.20 14.04 -9.12
N ARG A 100 20.31 14.21 -8.39
CA ARG A 100 20.33 14.11 -6.91
C ARG A 100 19.52 15.21 -6.24
N PHE A 101 19.58 16.44 -6.74
CA PHE A 101 18.77 17.54 -6.23
C PHE A 101 17.28 17.22 -6.33
N TRP A 102 16.82 16.76 -7.50
CA TRP A 102 15.40 16.45 -7.68
C TRP A 102 14.96 15.22 -6.88
N ALA A 103 15.81 14.20 -6.74
CA ALA A 103 15.53 13.07 -5.87
C ALA A 103 15.36 13.51 -4.40
N ALA A 104 16.22 14.42 -3.91
CA ALA A 104 16.10 14.99 -2.58
C ALA A 104 14.81 15.82 -2.41
N TYR A 105 14.43 16.61 -3.43
CA TYR A 105 13.15 17.31 -3.44
C TYR A 105 11.96 16.35 -3.34
N ILE A 106 11.98 15.25 -4.11
CA ILE A 106 10.92 14.24 -4.07
C ILE A 106 10.82 13.59 -2.68
N ASP A 107 11.96 13.24 -2.06
CA ASP A 107 11.99 12.64 -0.73
C ASP A 107 11.59 13.60 0.40
N ASP A 108 11.68 14.91 0.18
CA ASP A 108 11.12 15.93 1.07
C ASP A 108 9.59 16.02 0.94
N LYS A 109 9.06 16.03 -0.30
CA LYS A 109 7.64 16.30 -0.57
C LYS A 109 6.74 15.06 -0.48
N PHE A 110 7.08 13.96 -1.14
CA PHE A 110 6.13 12.88 -1.35
C PHE A 110 5.89 11.99 -0.12
N PRO A 111 6.91 11.57 0.65
CA PRO A 111 6.70 10.68 1.80
C PRO A 111 5.75 11.26 2.85
N SER A 112 5.93 12.53 3.17
CA SER A 112 5.14 13.23 4.19
C SER A 112 3.70 13.43 3.72
N SER A 113 3.50 13.94 2.50
CA SER A 113 2.18 14.14 1.93
C SER A 113 1.42 12.84 1.73
N ILE A 114 2.03 11.77 1.18
CA ILE A 114 1.36 10.46 1.03
C ILE A 114 0.96 9.88 2.39
N ARG A 115 1.79 10.05 3.42
CA ARG A 115 1.43 9.63 4.78
C ARG A 115 0.23 10.42 5.31
N THR A 116 0.21 11.73 5.11
CA THR A 116 -0.91 12.59 5.53
C THR A 116 -2.20 12.25 4.80
N LEU A 117 -2.11 11.94 3.49
CA LEU A 117 -3.24 11.55 2.65
C LEU A 117 -3.94 10.26 3.13
N ARG A 118 -3.21 9.40 3.84
CA ARG A 118 -3.72 8.18 4.47
C ARG A 118 -4.27 8.39 5.88
N GLY A 119 -4.18 9.61 6.41
CA GLY A 119 -4.67 9.96 7.76
C GLY A 119 -6.18 10.06 7.85
N LEU A 120 -6.69 10.59 8.97
CA LEU A 120 -8.13 10.82 9.18
C LEU A 120 -8.52 12.31 9.16
N ASN A 121 -7.55 13.23 9.16
CA ASN A 121 -7.80 14.68 9.15
C ASN A 121 -8.00 15.18 7.72
N GLU A 122 -9.23 15.57 7.36
CA GLU A 122 -9.58 15.99 5.99
C GLU A 122 -8.96 17.34 5.58
N GLU A 123 -8.80 18.29 6.50
CA GLU A 123 -8.14 19.57 6.20
C GLU A 123 -6.67 19.35 5.85
N ALA A 124 -5.97 18.56 6.67
CA ALA A 124 -4.59 18.18 6.40
C ALA A 124 -4.43 17.36 5.11
N LYS A 125 -5.45 16.56 4.74
CA LYS A 125 -5.46 15.85 3.45
C LYS A 125 -5.62 16.78 2.26
N ALA A 126 -6.53 17.76 2.35
CA ALA A 126 -6.74 18.74 1.30
C ALA A 126 -5.45 19.54 1.05
N GLU A 127 -4.81 20.01 2.12
CA GLU A 127 -3.51 20.68 2.04
C GLU A 127 -2.44 19.76 1.43
N ALA A 128 -2.35 18.51 1.89
CA ALA A 128 -1.39 17.55 1.34
C ALA A 128 -1.65 17.24 -0.15
N ALA A 129 -2.91 17.21 -0.59
CA ALA A 129 -3.28 16.98 -1.99
C ALA A 129 -2.89 18.19 -2.85
N GLU A 130 -3.08 19.41 -2.36
CA GLU A 130 -2.61 20.63 -3.02
C GLU A 130 -1.07 20.68 -3.11
N GLN A 131 -0.37 20.30 -2.04
CA GLN A 131 1.09 20.18 -2.02
C GLN A 131 1.60 19.16 -3.05
N VAL A 132 0.96 17.98 -3.14
CA VAL A 132 1.29 16.97 -4.15
C VAL A 132 1.02 17.50 -5.55
N THR A 133 -0.13 18.14 -5.77
CA THR A 133 -0.48 18.72 -7.08
C THR A 133 0.53 19.77 -7.52
N THR A 134 0.95 20.64 -6.60
CA THR A 134 1.98 21.67 -6.85
C THR A 134 3.33 21.03 -7.15
N ALA A 135 3.73 20.01 -6.37
CA ALA A 135 4.97 19.28 -6.60
C ALA A 135 4.99 18.58 -7.96
N LEU A 136 3.85 18.03 -8.41
CA LEU A 136 3.72 17.40 -9.72
C LEU A 136 3.88 18.41 -10.87
N GLN A 137 3.33 19.61 -10.75
CA GLN A 137 3.54 20.67 -11.75
C GLN A 137 5.02 21.12 -11.81
N ILE A 138 5.68 21.23 -10.66
CA ILE A 138 7.12 21.53 -10.61
C ILE A 138 7.93 20.40 -11.26
N LEU A 139 7.52 19.15 -11.04
CA LEU A 139 8.17 17.98 -11.65
C LEU A 139 7.89 17.84 -13.14
N GLU A 140 6.77 18.34 -13.65
CA GLU A 140 6.48 18.45 -15.09
C GLU A 140 7.51 19.37 -15.77
N ASP A 141 7.75 20.55 -15.20
CA ASP A 141 8.78 21.47 -15.67
C ASP A 141 10.20 20.87 -15.56
N ALA A 142 10.46 20.13 -14.48
CA ALA A 142 11.72 19.42 -14.31
C ALA A 142 11.89 18.33 -15.37
N PHE A 143 10.82 17.59 -15.68
CA PHE A 143 10.82 16.54 -16.70
C PHE A 143 11.10 17.11 -18.08
N ALA A 144 10.47 18.23 -18.45
CA ALA A 144 10.74 18.91 -19.72
C ALA A 144 12.22 19.28 -19.88
N LYS A 145 12.88 19.74 -18.81
CA LYS A 145 14.30 20.13 -18.82
C LYS A 145 15.24 18.94 -18.81
N CYS A 146 14.97 17.94 -17.97
CA CYS A 146 15.86 16.80 -17.75
C CYS A 146 15.77 15.76 -18.87
N SER A 147 14.56 15.48 -19.37
CA SER A 147 14.35 14.45 -20.40
C SER A 147 14.93 14.84 -21.75
N LYS A 148 15.15 16.14 -22.02
CA LYS A 148 15.63 16.66 -23.32
C LYS A 148 14.78 16.12 -24.50
N GLY A 149 13.47 15.97 -24.28
CA GLY A 149 12.50 15.44 -25.25
C GLY A 149 12.43 13.92 -25.35
N LYS A 150 13.08 13.19 -24.44
CA LYS A 150 13.07 11.71 -24.40
C LYS A 150 11.98 11.16 -23.49
N GLY A 151 11.85 9.83 -23.48
CA GLY A 151 10.78 9.12 -22.78
C GLY A 151 10.86 9.18 -21.25
N PHE A 152 12.06 9.36 -20.70
CA PHE A 152 12.38 9.27 -19.28
C PHE A 152 13.22 10.47 -18.80
N PHE A 153 13.28 10.71 -17.48
CA PHE A 153 14.21 11.67 -16.89
C PHE A 153 15.67 11.28 -17.17
N GLY A 154 15.96 9.98 -17.22
CA GLY A 154 17.24 9.41 -17.63
C GLY A 154 17.53 9.46 -19.14
N GLY A 155 16.60 9.99 -19.94
CA GLY A 155 16.73 10.04 -21.40
C GLY A 155 15.98 8.88 -22.07
N GLU A 156 16.71 8.01 -22.78
CA GLU A 156 16.14 6.88 -23.52
C GLU A 156 15.70 5.72 -22.63
N THR A 157 16.30 5.59 -21.45
CA THR A 157 16.03 4.51 -20.49
C THR A 157 15.71 5.07 -19.11
N ILE A 158 15.07 4.26 -18.27
CA ILE A 158 14.85 4.58 -16.85
C ILE A 158 16.19 4.89 -16.17
N GLY A 159 16.27 6.06 -15.54
CA GLY A 159 17.42 6.51 -14.76
C GLY A 159 17.07 6.79 -13.29
N TYR A 160 18.03 7.37 -12.58
CA TYR A 160 17.96 7.62 -11.14
C TYR A 160 16.71 8.38 -10.71
N LEU A 161 16.38 9.45 -11.43
CA LEU A 161 15.23 10.30 -11.10
C LEU A 161 13.89 9.63 -11.45
N ASP A 162 13.86 8.82 -12.52
CA ASP A 162 12.69 7.99 -12.84
C ASP A 162 12.39 7.01 -11.72
N ILE A 163 13.41 6.33 -11.18
CA ILE A 163 13.25 5.39 -10.06
C ILE A 163 12.83 6.14 -8.79
N ALA A 164 13.46 7.28 -8.50
CA ALA A 164 13.20 8.08 -7.30
C ALA A 164 11.75 8.58 -7.24
N PHE A 165 11.20 9.02 -8.39
CA PHE A 165 9.83 9.52 -8.48
C PHE A 165 8.82 8.40 -8.73
N GLY A 166 9.10 7.53 -9.71
CA GLY A 166 8.22 6.48 -10.19
C GLY A 166 7.81 5.48 -9.12
N CYS A 167 8.65 5.29 -8.08
CA CYS A 167 8.28 4.44 -6.94
C CYS A 167 7.03 4.90 -6.18
N TYR A 168 6.61 6.16 -6.32
CA TYR A 168 5.40 6.69 -5.71
C TYR A 168 4.16 6.55 -6.59
N LEU A 169 4.27 6.17 -7.85
CA LEU A 169 3.13 6.13 -8.79
C LEU A 169 1.99 5.22 -8.32
N GLY A 170 2.30 4.04 -7.76
CA GLY A 170 1.29 3.18 -7.17
C GLY A 170 0.51 3.88 -6.05
N TRP A 171 1.22 4.62 -5.18
CA TRP A 171 0.60 5.36 -4.08
C TRP A 171 -0.17 6.59 -4.56
N ILE A 172 0.31 7.28 -5.60
CA ILE A 172 -0.40 8.39 -6.25
C ILE A 172 -1.72 7.88 -6.81
N LYS A 173 -1.71 6.78 -7.59
CA LYS A 173 -2.93 6.13 -8.11
C LYS A 173 -3.90 5.71 -7.01
N ALA A 174 -3.38 5.17 -5.90
CA ALA A 174 -4.20 4.82 -4.75
C ALA A 174 -4.87 6.05 -4.14
N VAL A 175 -4.13 7.16 -3.98
CA VAL A 175 -4.66 8.44 -3.46
C VAL A 175 -5.71 9.03 -4.40
N GLU A 176 -5.44 9.08 -5.71
CA GLU A 176 -6.38 9.56 -6.72
C GLU A 176 -7.74 8.86 -6.58
N LYS A 177 -7.70 7.52 -6.45
CA LYS A 177 -8.89 6.71 -6.24
C LYS A 177 -9.56 6.95 -4.88
N MET A 178 -8.79 7.03 -3.79
CA MET A 178 -9.33 7.23 -2.44
C MET A 178 -9.99 8.59 -2.25
N MET A 179 -9.49 9.62 -2.96
CA MET A 179 -9.93 11.00 -2.79
C MET A 179 -10.80 11.52 -3.95
N GLY A 180 -10.91 10.77 -5.05
CA GLY A 180 -11.62 11.23 -6.25
C GLY A 180 -10.92 12.39 -6.95
N ILE A 181 -9.60 12.54 -6.77
CA ILE A 181 -8.80 13.57 -7.42
C ILE A 181 -8.02 12.97 -8.59
N LYS A 182 -7.67 13.81 -9.57
CA LYS A 182 -6.72 13.45 -10.63
C LYS A 182 -5.42 14.21 -10.37
N ALA A 183 -4.43 13.54 -9.79
CA ALA A 183 -3.15 14.11 -9.41
C ALA A 183 -2.23 14.21 -10.63
N LEU A 184 -2.14 13.15 -11.43
CA LEU A 184 -1.55 13.18 -12.78
C LEU A 184 -2.64 13.52 -13.79
N ASP A 185 -2.74 14.80 -14.11
CA ASP A 185 -3.77 15.36 -14.98
C ASP A 185 -3.17 15.70 -16.34
N GLU A 186 -3.69 15.12 -17.42
CA GLU A 186 -3.24 15.38 -18.78
C GLU A 186 -3.35 16.87 -19.18
N ALA A 187 -4.27 17.62 -18.57
CA ALA A 187 -4.38 19.05 -18.81
C ALA A 187 -3.27 19.88 -18.12
N LYS A 188 -2.63 19.34 -17.07
CA LYS A 188 -1.67 20.08 -16.23
C LYS A 188 -0.25 19.51 -16.28
N THR A 189 -0.13 18.20 -16.38
CA THR A 189 1.11 17.44 -16.38
C THR A 189 1.13 16.39 -17.52
N PRO A 190 0.91 16.78 -18.78
CA PRO A 190 0.81 15.85 -19.91
C PRO A 190 2.07 15.00 -20.12
N MET A 191 3.26 15.57 -19.91
CA MET A 191 4.51 14.84 -20.11
C MET A 191 4.70 13.78 -19.04
N LEU A 192 4.37 14.10 -17.77
CA LEU A 192 4.39 13.14 -16.68
C LEU A 192 3.34 12.04 -16.83
N VAL A 193 2.17 12.31 -17.42
CA VAL A 193 1.18 11.26 -17.74
C VAL A 193 1.80 10.23 -18.69
N GLY A 194 2.33 10.69 -19.83
CA GLY A 194 2.97 9.79 -20.79
C GLY A 194 4.22 9.09 -20.21
N TRP A 195 4.99 9.78 -19.37
CA TRP A 195 6.12 9.19 -18.67
C TRP A 195 5.68 8.10 -17.70
N ALA A 196 4.64 8.33 -16.90
CA ALA A 196 4.16 7.37 -15.91
C ALA A 196 3.64 6.09 -16.58
N GLU A 197 2.98 6.20 -17.73
CA GLU A 197 2.56 5.05 -18.54
C GLU A 197 3.76 4.24 -19.03
N ARG A 198 4.76 4.90 -19.63
CA ARG A 198 5.99 4.24 -20.09
C ARG A 198 6.74 3.58 -18.93
N PHE A 199 6.89 4.28 -17.81
CA PHE A 199 7.57 3.77 -16.62
C PHE A 199 6.86 2.55 -16.04
N CYS A 200 5.54 2.57 -15.89
CA CYS A 200 4.79 1.42 -15.37
C CYS A 200 4.80 0.21 -16.32
N SER A 201 5.00 0.44 -17.63
CA SER A 201 5.00 -0.61 -18.65
C SER A 201 6.38 -1.24 -18.88
N ASP A 202 7.45 -0.66 -18.32
CA ASP A 202 8.81 -1.17 -18.47
C ASP A 202 8.98 -2.52 -17.76
N ASP A 203 9.72 -3.43 -18.38
CA ASP A 203 9.94 -4.79 -17.87
C ASP A 203 10.63 -4.80 -16.49
N ALA A 204 11.44 -3.79 -16.17
CA ALA A 204 12.07 -3.68 -14.86
C ALA A 204 11.12 -3.22 -13.76
N VAL A 205 9.93 -2.69 -14.11
CA VAL A 205 9.00 -2.02 -13.20
C VAL A 205 7.68 -2.78 -13.05
N LYS A 206 7.11 -3.29 -14.14
CA LYS A 206 5.71 -3.78 -14.17
C LYS A 206 5.39 -4.83 -13.09
N GLU A 207 6.33 -5.73 -12.80
CA GLU A 207 6.15 -6.82 -11.82
C GLU A 207 6.35 -6.38 -10.36
N VAL A 208 6.98 -5.21 -10.13
CA VAL A 208 7.28 -4.69 -8.78
C VAL A 208 6.41 -3.49 -8.40
N MET A 209 5.65 -2.96 -9.36
CA MET A 209 4.66 -1.92 -9.10
C MET A 209 3.48 -2.53 -8.30
N PRO A 210 3.02 -1.90 -7.21
CA PRO A 210 1.99 -2.48 -6.37
C PRO A 210 0.64 -2.26 -7.04
N GLU A 211 -0.09 -3.35 -7.28
CA GLU A 211 -1.51 -3.28 -7.54
C GLU A 211 -2.23 -3.10 -6.20
N PHE A 212 -2.71 -1.89 -5.93
CA PHE A 212 -3.57 -1.67 -4.77
C PHE A 212 -4.97 -2.16 -5.12
N PRO A 213 -5.48 -3.24 -4.49
CA PRO A 213 -6.81 -3.73 -4.77
C PRO A 213 -7.83 -2.62 -4.52
N SER A 214 -8.87 -2.60 -5.37
CA SER A 214 -10.02 -1.69 -5.28
C SER A 214 -10.75 -1.70 -3.93
N SER A 215 -10.42 -2.66 -3.06
CA SER A 215 -11.01 -2.89 -1.75
C SER A 215 -10.50 -1.98 -0.63
N ILE A 216 -9.60 -1.02 -0.88
CA ILE A 216 -9.47 0.16 0.02
C ILE A 216 -10.65 1.09 -0.27
N ARG A 217 -11.82 0.61 0.14
CA ARG A 217 -13.11 1.26 0.01
C ARG A 217 -13.27 2.19 1.20
N THR A 218 -12.81 3.42 1.05
CA THR A 218 -13.27 4.52 1.92
C THR A 218 -14.78 4.56 1.82
N LEU A 219 -15.49 4.50 2.95
CA LEU A 219 -16.95 4.51 3.09
C LEU A 219 -17.64 5.81 2.58
N ARG A 220 -17.02 6.53 1.65
CA ARG A 220 -17.54 7.79 1.08
C ARG A 220 -18.24 7.47 -0.25
N GLY A 221 -19.54 7.74 -0.32
CA GLY A 221 -20.26 7.90 -1.60
C GLY A 221 -20.53 6.62 -2.40
N LEU A 222 -20.92 5.53 -1.76
CA LEU A 222 -21.40 4.36 -2.52
C LEU A 222 -22.73 4.71 -3.20
N ASN A 223 -22.74 4.71 -4.53
CA ASN A 223 -23.99 4.60 -5.28
C ASN A 223 -24.65 3.24 -4.96
N GLU A 224 -25.95 3.10 -5.24
CA GLU A 224 -26.71 1.88 -4.88
C GLU A 224 -26.11 0.61 -5.48
N GLU A 225 -25.54 0.72 -6.69
CA GLU A 225 -24.84 -0.37 -7.37
C GLU A 225 -23.58 -0.81 -6.62
N ALA A 226 -22.73 0.13 -6.19
CA ALA A 226 -21.57 -0.19 -5.38
C ALA A 226 -22.02 -0.81 -4.04
N LYS A 227 -23.04 -0.26 -3.36
CA LYS A 227 -23.56 -0.85 -2.11
C LYS A 227 -23.96 -2.31 -2.30
N ALA A 228 -24.62 -2.64 -3.42
CA ALA A 228 -24.96 -4.00 -3.78
C ALA A 228 -23.70 -4.88 -3.97
N GLU A 229 -22.68 -4.39 -4.67
CA GLU A 229 -21.42 -5.12 -4.86
C GLU A 229 -20.66 -5.36 -3.53
N ALA A 230 -20.64 -4.37 -2.62
CA ALA A 230 -20.06 -4.57 -1.28
C ALA A 230 -20.82 -5.64 -0.49
N ALA A 231 -22.15 -5.58 -0.53
CA ALA A 231 -23.00 -6.54 0.15
C ALA A 231 -22.77 -7.96 -0.42
N GLU A 232 -22.58 -8.08 -1.74
CA GLU A 232 -22.25 -9.34 -2.39
C GLU A 232 -20.89 -9.87 -1.94
N GLN A 233 -19.83 -9.04 -1.94
CA GLN A 233 -18.50 -9.44 -1.47
C GLN A 233 -18.50 -9.89 -0.01
N VAL A 234 -19.18 -9.16 0.87
CA VAL A 234 -19.34 -9.55 2.28
C VAL A 234 -20.08 -10.87 2.40
N THR A 235 -21.14 -11.07 1.60
CA THR A 235 -21.90 -12.33 1.57
C THR A 235 -21.01 -13.50 1.14
N THR A 236 -20.22 -13.35 0.06
CA THR A 236 -19.29 -14.39 -0.40
C THR A 236 -18.24 -14.73 0.64
N ALA A 237 -17.65 -13.72 1.29
CA ALA A 237 -16.65 -13.93 2.33
C ALA A 237 -17.25 -14.69 3.54
N LEU A 238 -18.47 -14.36 3.94
CA LEU A 238 -19.16 -15.05 5.03
C LEU A 238 -19.56 -16.49 4.67
N GLN A 239 -19.89 -16.78 3.41
CA GLN A 239 -20.13 -18.16 2.95
C GLN A 239 -18.85 -19.01 2.96
N ILE A 240 -17.72 -18.44 2.55
CA ILE A 240 -16.41 -19.12 2.68
C ILE A 240 -16.12 -19.42 4.16
N LEU A 241 -16.45 -18.49 5.04
CA LEU A 241 -16.24 -18.64 6.47
C LEU A 241 -17.22 -19.64 7.10
N GLU A 242 -18.46 -19.72 6.59
CA GLU A 242 -19.44 -20.75 6.95
C GLU A 242 -18.90 -22.15 6.61
N ASP A 243 -18.36 -22.34 5.41
CA ASP A 243 -17.74 -23.60 5.01
C ASP A 243 -16.52 -23.94 5.88
N ALA A 244 -15.72 -22.93 6.23
CA ALA A 244 -14.59 -23.11 7.13
C ALA A 244 -15.06 -23.48 8.55
N PHE A 245 -16.11 -22.83 9.05
CA PHE A 245 -16.72 -23.14 10.34
C PHE A 245 -17.25 -24.57 10.37
N ALA A 246 -17.94 -25.03 9.31
CA ALA A 246 -18.43 -26.39 9.20
C ALA A 246 -17.30 -27.43 9.29
N LYS A 247 -16.18 -27.18 8.60
CA LYS A 247 -15.01 -28.06 8.60
C LYS A 247 -14.28 -28.06 9.94
N CYS A 248 -14.10 -26.88 10.54
CA CYS A 248 -13.31 -26.72 11.76
C CYS A 248 -14.07 -27.16 13.02
N SER A 249 -15.33 -26.78 13.13
CA SER A 249 -16.15 -27.03 14.33
C SER A 249 -16.48 -28.52 14.53
N LYS A 250 -16.46 -29.33 13.46
CA LYS A 250 -16.91 -30.73 13.48
C LYS A 250 -18.31 -30.89 14.10
N GLY A 251 -19.20 -29.91 13.86
CA GLY A 251 -20.56 -29.88 14.39
C GLY A 251 -20.67 -29.38 15.84
N LYS A 252 -19.60 -28.81 16.41
CA LYS A 252 -19.60 -28.19 17.73
C LYS A 252 -19.94 -26.69 17.68
N GLY A 253 -20.10 -26.08 18.85
CA GLY A 253 -20.61 -24.72 19.00
C GLY A 253 -19.66 -23.61 18.54
N PHE A 254 -18.35 -23.89 18.51
CA PHE A 254 -17.26 -22.94 18.25
C PHE A 254 -16.24 -23.50 17.25
N PHE A 255 -15.42 -22.64 16.66
CA PHE A 255 -14.41 -23.05 15.66
C PHE A 255 -13.42 -24.08 16.22
N GLY A 256 -13.07 -23.95 17.51
CA GLY A 256 -12.18 -24.87 18.22
C GLY A 256 -12.88 -26.08 18.87
N GLY A 257 -14.20 -26.22 18.74
CA GLY A 257 -14.97 -27.28 19.39
C GLY A 257 -16.02 -26.75 20.37
N GLU A 258 -15.94 -27.18 21.64
CA GLU A 258 -16.96 -26.89 22.66
C GLU A 258 -16.75 -25.57 23.41
N THR A 259 -15.55 -24.98 23.33
CA THR A 259 -15.20 -23.74 24.04
C THR A 259 -14.71 -22.69 23.06
N ILE A 260 -14.87 -21.41 23.43
CA ILE A 260 -14.29 -20.27 22.71
C ILE A 260 -12.78 -20.44 22.55
N GLY A 261 -12.30 -20.45 21.31
CA GLY A 261 -10.88 -20.51 20.96
C GLY A 261 -10.39 -19.25 20.25
N TYR A 262 -9.17 -19.32 19.71
CA TYR A 262 -8.52 -18.19 19.03
C TYR A 262 -9.35 -17.62 17.87
N LEU A 263 -9.86 -18.49 16.99
CA LEU A 263 -10.64 -18.06 15.84
C LEU A 263 -11.98 -17.44 16.26
N ASP A 264 -12.60 -17.96 17.32
CA ASP A 264 -13.82 -17.40 17.88
C ASP A 264 -13.59 -15.97 18.40
N ILE A 265 -12.46 -15.72 19.07
CA ILE A 265 -12.09 -14.36 19.53
C ILE A 265 -11.76 -13.44 18.35
N ALA A 266 -10.93 -13.93 17.42
CA ALA A 266 -10.45 -13.16 16.28
C ALA A 266 -11.59 -12.73 15.35
N PHE A 267 -12.58 -13.58 15.13
CA PHE A 267 -13.73 -13.24 14.31
C PHE A 267 -14.85 -12.61 15.14
N GLY A 268 -15.09 -13.10 16.35
CA GLY A 268 -16.16 -12.65 17.24
C GLY A 268 -16.05 -11.19 17.66
N CYS A 269 -14.84 -10.63 17.73
CA CYS A 269 -14.64 -9.21 18.02
C CYS A 269 -15.24 -8.27 16.94
N TYR A 270 -15.49 -8.77 15.73
CA TYR A 270 -16.15 -8.03 14.65
C TYR A 270 -17.68 -8.10 14.70
N LEU A 271 -18.29 -8.98 15.50
CA LEU A 271 -19.75 -9.18 15.51
C LEU A 271 -20.53 -7.91 15.88
N GLY A 272 -20.02 -7.10 16.82
CA GLY A 272 -20.63 -5.81 17.14
C GLY A 272 -20.67 -4.88 15.93
N TRP A 273 -19.59 -4.83 15.15
CA TRP A 273 -19.49 -4.03 13.93
C TRP A 273 -20.33 -4.59 12.78
N ILE A 274 -20.40 -5.91 12.62
CA ILE A 274 -21.28 -6.55 11.63
C ILE A 274 -22.73 -6.14 11.89
N LYS A 275 -23.21 -6.28 13.13
CA LYS A 275 -24.57 -5.86 13.51
C LYS A 275 -24.82 -4.36 13.30
N ALA A 276 -23.81 -3.53 13.55
CA ALA A 276 -23.90 -2.09 13.30
C ALA A 276 -24.03 -1.78 11.80
N VAL A 277 -23.25 -2.45 10.95
CA VAL A 277 -23.32 -2.32 9.49
C VAL A 277 -24.66 -2.81 8.95
N GLU A 278 -25.16 -3.95 9.41
CA GLU A 278 -26.48 -4.47 9.05
C GLU A 278 -27.58 -3.42 9.31
N LYS A 279 -27.58 -2.83 10.51
CA LYS A 279 -28.57 -1.81 10.89
C LYS A 279 -28.38 -0.48 10.15
N MET A 280 -27.16 -0.09 9.82
CA MET A 280 -26.87 1.15 9.08
C MET A 280 -27.21 1.05 7.59
N MET A 281 -26.95 -0.11 6.97
CA MET A 281 -27.11 -0.33 5.54
C MET A 281 -28.43 -1.02 5.17
N GLY A 282 -29.19 -1.50 6.16
CA GLY A 282 -30.42 -2.26 5.91
C GLY A 282 -30.18 -3.62 5.25
N ILE A 283 -28.99 -4.19 5.45
CA ILE A 283 -28.61 -5.51 4.92
C ILE A 283 -28.60 -6.55 6.04
N LYS A 284 -28.76 -7.83 5.69
CA LYS A 284 -28.40 -8.95 6.58
C LYS A 284 -27.11 -9.57 6.05
N ALA A 285 -26.02 -9.39 6.80
CA ALA A 285 -24.73 -9.97 6.50
C ALA A 285 -24.67 -11.41 7.01
N LEU A 286 -25.08 -11.65 8.26
CA LEU A 286 -25.31 -12.99 8.79
C LEU A 286 -26.77 -13.38 8.51
N ASP A 287 -26.96 -14.19 7.48
CA ASP A 287 -28.26 -14.60 6.98
C ASP A 287 -28.46 -16.09 7.29
N GLU A 288 -29.52 -16.43 8.03
CA GLU A 288 -29.81 -17.81 8.41
C GLU A 288 -30.03 -18.74 7.20
N ALA A 289 -30.48 -18.21 6.06
CA ALA A 289 -30.63 -18.99 4.83
C ALA A 289 -29.28 -19.27 4.14
N LYS A 290 -28.24 -18.48 4.40
CA LYS A 290 -26.93 -18.56 3.70
C LYS A 290 -25.79 -19.03 4.59
N THR A 291 -25.81 -18.64 5.86
CA THR A 291 -24.78 -18.87 6.87
C THR A 291 -25.38 -19.31 8.22
N PRO A 292 -26.20 -20.39 8.25
CA PRO A 292 -26.91 -20.82 9.46
C PRO A 292 -25.99 -21.19 10.63
N MET A 293 -24.84 -21.79 10.36
CA MET A 293 -23.90 -22.20 11.40
C MET A 293 -23.20 -21.01 12.03
N LEU A 294 -22.81 -20.01 11.23
CA LEU A 294 -22.25 -18.76 11.71
C LEU A 294 -23.27 -17.92 12.48
N VAL A 295 -24.56 -17.95 12.10
CA VAL A 295 -25.63 -17.32 12.90
C VAL A 295 -25.68 -17.94 14.29
N GLY A 296 -25.80 -19.27 14.36
CA GLY A 296 -25.83 -19.96 15.65
C GLY A 296 -24.54 -19.79 16.45
N TRP A 297 -23.38 -19.74 15.78
CA TRP A 297 -22.10 -19.45 16.42
C TRP A 297 -22.05 -18.04 17.01
N ALA A 298 -22.49 -17.04 16.24
CA ALA A 298 -22.48 -15.64 16.66
C ALA A 298 -23.39 -15.41 17.87
N GLU A 299 -24.54 -16.08 17.92
CA GLU A 299 -25.43 -16.07 19.08
C GLU A 299 -24.76 -16.67 20.31
N ARG A 300 -24.20 -17.89 20.19
CA ARG A 300 -23.49 -18.54 21.30
C ARG A 300 -22.31 -17.72 21.80
N PHE A 301 -21.51 -17.17 20.88
CA PHE A 301 -20.36 -16.33 21.21
C PHE A 301 -20.81 -15.06 21.94
N CYS A 302 -21.83 -14.34 21.45
CA CYS A 302 -22.33 -13.13 22.10
C CYS A 302 -22.99 -13.40 23.47
N SER A 303 -23.56 -14.58 23.68
CA SER A 303 -24.24 -14.97 24.92
C SER A 303 -23.34 -15.59 25.97
N ASP A 304 -22.10 -15.92 25.62
CA ASP A 304 -21.13 -16.49 26.57
C ASP A 304 -20.82 -15.50 27.71
N ASP A 305 -20.70 -16.01 28.93
CA ASP A 305 -20.46 -15.19 30.13
C ASP A 305 -19.16 -14.37 30.03
N ALA A 306 -18.15 -14.86 29.32
CA ALA A 306 -16.89 -14.15 29.12
C ALA A 306 -16.98 -13.02 28.06
N VAL A 307 -18.02 -13.02 27.22
CA VAL A 307 -18.14 -12.13 26.06
C VAL A 307 -19.26 -11.11 26.24
N LYS A 308 -20.41 -11.52 26.80
CA LYS A 308 -21.63 -10.71 26.83
C LYS A 308 -21.46 -9.32 27.45
N GLU A 309 -20.54 -9.17 28.42
CA GLU A 309 -20.28 -7.91 29.12
C GLU A 309 -19.30 -6.99 28.37
N VAL A 310 -18.47 -7.55 27.48
CA VAL A 310 -17.44 -6.80 26.73
C VAL A 310 -17.85 -6.54 25.28
N MET A 311 -18.90 -7.19 24.78
CA MET A 311 -19.43 -6.96 23.45
C MET A 311 -20.00 -5.54 23.34
N PRO A 312 -19.49 -4.70 22.41
CA PRO A 312 -19.95 -3.32 22.32
C PRO A 312 -21.44 -3.23 21.95
N GLU A 313 -22.15 -2.30 22.57
CA GLU A 313 -23.53 -2.00 22.21
C GLU A 313 -23.60 -1.49 20.76
N VAL A 314 -24.46 -2.12 19.96
CA VAL A 314 -24.62 -1.82 18.53
C VAL A 314 -24.96 -0.35 18.31
N ASP A 315 -25.83 0.24 19.13
CA ASP A 315 -26.21 1.64 18.99
C ASP A 315 -25.05 2.61 19.28
N LYS A 316 -24.17 2.30 20.24
CA LYS A 316 -22.96 3.08 20.50
C LYS A 316 -21.98 3.01 19.33
N LEU A 317 -21.83 1.83 18.71
CA LEU A 317 -21.01 1.68 17.49
C LEU A 317 -21.59 2.47 16.31
N ILE A 318 -22.92 2.48 16.15
CA ILE A 318 -23.60 3.27 15.12
C ILE A 318 -23.45 4.76 15.39
N GLU A 319 -23.60 5.22 16.63
CA GLU A 319 -23.36 6.62 16.98
C GLU A 319 -21.91 7.02 16.73
N PHE A 320 -20.96 6.17 17.09
CA PHE A 320 -19.55 6.39 16.81
C PHE A 320 -19.31 6.45 15.29
N ALA A 321 -19.85 5.51 14.52
CA ALA A 321 -19.76 5.49 13.06
C ALA A 321 -20.42 6.73 12.43
N LYS A 322 -21.57 7.18 12.94
CA LYS A 322 -22.24 8.42 12.51
C LYS A 322 -21.45 9.66 12.87
N LYS A 323 -20.79 9.70 14.02
CA LYS A 323 -19.88 10.81 14.40
C LYS A 323 -18.68 10.86 13.45
N ILE A 324 -18.08 9.71 13.15
CA ILE A 324 -17.02 9.59 12.14
C ILE A 324 -17.54 10.03 10.77
N GLN A 325 -18.73 9.58 10.37
CA GLN A 325 -19.35 9.96 9.10
C GLN A 325 -19.72 11.45 9.04
N ALA A 326 -20.21 12.05 10.12
CA ALA A 326 -20.54 13.46 10.20
C ALA A 326 -19.28 14.32 10.13
N ILE A 327 -18.19 13.90 10.77
CA ILE A 327 -16.86 14.50 10.61
C ILE A 327 -16.41 14.39 9.14
N MET A 328 -16.63 13.25 8.48
CA MET A 328 -16.33 13.04 7.06
C MET A 328 -17.25 13.83 6.11
N ASN A 329 -18.49 14.12 6.50
CA ASN A 329 -19.50 14.83 5.70
C ASN A 329 -19.44 16.36 5.90
N ALA A 330 -19.00 16.83 7.06
CA ALA A 330 -18.78 18.25 7.34
C ALA A 330 -17.49 18.79 6.67
N ALA A 331 -16.67 17.91 6.11
CA ALA A 331 -15.59 18.28 5.21
C ALA A 331 -16.18 18.77 3.88
N PRO A 332 -15.87 20.00 3.42
CA PRO A 332 -16.50 20.59 2.24
C PRO A 332 -16.24 19.76 0.98
N VAL A 333 -17.30 19.55 0.20
CA VAL A 333 -17.26 18.91 -1.12
C VAL A 333 -16.73 19.94 -2.13
N ARG A 334 -15.55 19.69 -2.70
CA ARG A 334 -15.06 20.32 -3.93
C ARG A 334 -14.29 19.30 -4.76
#